data_AF-A0A1Q3YAD6-F1
#
_entry.id   AF-A0A1Q3YAD6-F1
#
_cell.length_a   1.000
_cell.length_b   1.000
_cell.length_c   1.000
_cell.angle_alpha   90.00
_cell.angle_beta   90.00
_cell.angle_gamma   90.00
#
_symmetry.space_group_name_H-M   'P 1'
#
loop_
_entity.id
_entity.type
_entity.pdbx_description
1 polymer ?
#
loop_
_entity_poly.entity_id
_entity_poly.type
_entity_poly.pdbx_seq_one_letter_code
_entity_poly.pdbx_strand_id
1 'polypeptide(L)'
;MPIPESQLETWSHQGSITQSSSTYKTIKSVLEDSTTPYAGRNFKVFLQGSYGNDTNIYAESDVDIVIRLDDCFHSDLESLSDDEKSAYKQAFSDATYTHADFRRDVLSVLEGQYGSAVKAGDKAIAIDASGSRRKSDVIVATQFRRYFKFRSASDSEYVEGICFFNSAGERIANYPKQHSANLTAKHQASSQWLKPMARVFKNMRSRMVEDGLIRAGIAPSYYIEGLLYNVPNEKLTTSYQDCVVNTLNWYRQEASKTDLVCANEQYYLLRDGYHTCWRQAACDAFIEAAVQLWNDW
;
A
#
# COMPACT_ATOMS: atom_id res chain seq x y z
N MET A 1 -18.95 24.66 12.14
CA MET A 1 -17.88 25.14 13.04
C MET A 1 -16.62 24.33 12.75
N PRO A 2 -15.39 24.68 13.18
CA PRO A 2 -14.26 23.77 12.96
C PRO A 2 -14.41 22.48 13.77
N ILE A 3 -13.88 21.36 13.26
CA ILE A 3 -13.81 20.09 14.00
C ILE A 3 -12.98 20.31 15.28
N PRO A 4 -13.48 19.98 16.48
CA PRO A 4 -12.73 20.17 17.73
C PRO A 4 -11.40 19.42 17.72
N GLU A 5 -10.33 20.04 18.23
CA GLU A 5 -9.01 19.42 18.33
C GLU A 5 -9.04 18.06 19.06
N SER A 6 -9.86 17.94 20.12
CA SER A 6 -10.02 16.67 20.85
C SER A 6 -10.62 15.53 20.00
N GLN A 7 -11.47 15.87 19.04
CA GLN A 7 -11.99 14.90 18.08
C GLN A 7 -10.91 14.48 17.08
N LEU A 8 -10.11 15.43 16.61
CA LEU A 8 -8.99 15.15 15.72
C LEU A 8 -7.90 14.34 16.42
N GLU A 9 -7.60 14.61 17.68
CA GLU A 9 -6.72 13.81 18.52
C GLU A 9 -7.25 12.38 18.67
N THR A 10 -8.55 12.21 18.93
CA THR A 10 -9.18 10.88 18.96
C THR A 10 -9.00 10.15 17.62
N TRP A 11 -9.19 10.86 16.51
CA TRP A 11 -9.01 10.33 15.15
C TRP A 11 -7.56 10.12 14.75
N SER A 12 -6.61 10.72 15.45
CA SER A 12 -5.19 10.56 15.19
C SER A 12 -4.62 9.30 15.85
N HIS A 13 -5.37 8.62 16.72
CA HIS A 13 -4.91 7.41 17.37
C HIS A 13 -4.81 6.22 16.42
N GLN A 14 -3.77 5.42 16.62
CA GLN A 14 -3.56 4.17 15.90
C GLN A 14 -4.55 3.11 16.39
N GLY A 15 -5.17 2.39 15.45
CA GLY A 15 -5.99 1.23 15.76
C GLY A 15 -5.17 0.07 16.36
N SER A 16 -5.79 -1.09 16.53
CA SER A 16 -5.17 -2.28 17.15
C SER A 16 -3.74 -2.57 16.70
N ILE A 17 -2.78 -2.58 17.62
CA ILE A 17 -1.38 -2.95 17.35
C ILE A 17 -1.14 -4.42 17.73
N THR A 18 -1.44 -4.80 18.97
CA THR A 18 -1.12 -6.12 19.52
C THR A 18 -1.82 -7.27 18.77
N GLN A 19 -3.13 -7.18 18.57
CA GLN A 19 -3.89 -8.26 17.93
C GLN A 19 -3.49 -8.46 16.46
N SER A 20 -3.20 -7.37 15.77
CA SER A 20 -2.75 -7.39 14.37
C SER A 20 -1.34 -7.97 14.25
N SER A 21 -0.44 -7.60 15.19
CA SER A 21 0.89 -8.21 15.30
C SER A 21 0.81 -9.71 15.56
N SER A 22 -0.05 -10.16 16.48
CA SER A 22 -0.26 -11.59 16.74
C SER A 22 -0.82 -12.31 15.51
N THR A 23 -1.81 -11.72 14.83
CA THR A 23 -2.39 -12.27 13.59
C THR A 23 -1.32 -12.45 12.51
N TYR A 24 -0.50 -11.43 12.28
CA TYR A 24 0.63 -11.49 11.34
C TYR A 24 1.62 -12.60 11.72
N LYS A 25 2.04 -12.67 12.99
CA LYS A 25 3.01 -13.69 13.45
C LYS A 25 2.49 -15.11 13.23
N THR A 26 1.21 -15.37 13.53
CA THR A 26 0.60 -16.69 13.32
C THR A 26 0.56 -17.07 11.84
N ILE A 27 0.10 -16.16 10.97
CA ILE A 27 0.04 -16.44 9.52
C ILE A 27 1.45 -16.57 8.94
N LYS A 28 2.39 -15.70 9.33
CA LYS A 28 3.81 -15.78 8.94
C LYS A 28 4.42 -17.12 9.32
N SER A 29 4.18 -17.60 10.55
CA SER A 29 4.70 -18.89 11.00
C SER A 29 4.19 -20.06 10.16
N VAL A 30 2.92 -20.02 9.74
CA VAL A 30 2.34 -21.04 8.84
C VAL A 30 2.96 -20.97 7.45
N LEU A 31 3.15 -19.77 6.93
CA LEU A 31 3.74 -19.55 5.62
C LEU A 31 5.24 -19.89 5.56
N GLU A 32 5.96 -19.75 6.68
CA GLU A 32 7.40 -20.03 6.78
C GLU A 32 7.70 -21.43 7.35
N ASP A 33 6.68 -22.27 7.56
CA ASP A 33 6.87 -23.62 8.08
C ASP A 33 7.72 -24.49 7.13
N SER A 34 8.62 -25.29 7.69
CA SER A 34 9.57 -26.10 6.92
C SER A 34 8.92 -27.26 6.16
N THR A 35 7.64 -27.55 6.42
CA THR A 35 6.86 -28.55 5.71
C THR A 35 6.13 -28.00 4.48
N THR A 36 6.19 -26.69 4.23
CA THR A 36 5.53 -26.09 3.07
C THR A 36 6.16 -26.59 1.75
N PRO A 37 5.38 -26.71 0.65
CA PRO A 37 5.91 -27.17 -0.64
C PRO A 37 7.02 -26.29 -1.23
N TYR A 38 7.11 -25.04 -0.77
CA TYR A 38 8.08 -24.04 -1.19
C TYR A 38 9.13 -23.72 -0.12
N ALA A 39 9.26 -24.53 0.94
CA ALA A 39 10.24 -24.29 2.02
C ALA A 39 11.69 -24.18 1.53
N GLY A 40 12.03 -24.85 0.43
CA GLY A 40 13.37 -24.79 -0.20
C GLY A 40 13.57 -23.62 -1.17
N ARG A 41 12.59 -22.73 -1.33
CA ARG A 41 12.64 -21.56 -2.24
C ARG A 41 13.15 -20.32 -1.51
N ASN A 42 13.70 -19.36 -2.24
CA ASN A 42 13.97 -18.04 -1.68
C ASN A 42 12.69 -17.20 -1.68
N PHE A 43 12.14 -16.90 -0.50
CA PHE A 43 10.98 -16.03 -0.37
C PHE A 43 11.05 -15.16 0.90
N LYS A 44 10.21 -14.13 0.96
CA LYS A 44 10.08 -13.23 2.11
C LYS A 44 8.62 -13.02 2.48
N VAL A 45 8.31 -13.01 3.78
CA VAL A 45 6.98 -12.67 4.30
C VAL A 45 7.02 -11.39 5.12
N PHE A 46 6.24 -10.38 4.74
CA PHE A 46 6.25 -9.06 5.39
C PHE A 46 4.88 -8.40 5.40
N LEU A 47 4.68 -7.43 6.30
CA LEU A 47 3.47 -6.61 6.34
C LEU A 47 3.51 -5.51 5.27
N GLN A 48 2.34 -5.16 4.76
CA GLN A 48 2.12 -3.95 3.98
C GLN A 48 0.85 -3.24 4.47
N GLY A 49 0.37 -2.27 3.70
CA GLY A 49 -0.88 -1.58 3.99
C GLY A 49 -0.82 -0.77 5.27
N SER A 50 -1.97 -0.51 5.88
CA SER A 50 -2.06 0.44 6.99
C SER A 50 -1.32 -0.04 8.25
N TYR A 51 -1.26 -1.36 8.47
CA TYR A 51 -0.44 -1.94 9.55
C TYR A 51 1.06 -1.88 9.23
N GLY A 52 1.48 -2.12 7.99
CA GLY A 52 2.88 -1.97 7.58
C GLY A 52 3.38 -0.51 7.56
N ASN A 53 2.47 0.46 7.57
CA ASN A 53 2.77 1.89 7.53
C ASN A 53 2.48 2.62 8.87
N ASP A 54 1.94 1.92 9.88
CA ASP A 54 1.41 2.49 11.13
C ASP A 54 0.31 3.55 10.95
N THR A 55 -0.46 3.47 9.87
CA THR A 55 -1.55 4.38 9.53
C THR A 55 -2.92 3.75 9.78
N ASN A 56 -2.99 2.57 10.40
CA ASN A 56 -4.25 1.88 10.68
C ASN A 56 -5.11 2.68 11.68
N ILE A 57 -6.41 2.79 11.38
CA ILE A 57 -7.42 3.41 12.25
C ILE A 57 -8.27 2.34 12.93
N TYR A 58 -9.06 2.68 13.95
CA TYR A 58 -9.89 1.70 14.67
C TYR A 58 -10.88 0.95 13.77
N ALA A 59 -11.45 1.63 12.79
CA ALA A 59 -12.41 1.05 11.85
C ALA A 59 -11.76 0.08 10.84
N GLU A 60 -10.43 0.07 10.71
CA GLU A 60 -9.71 -0.84 9.82
C GLU A 60 -9.27 -2.09 10.59
N SER A 61 -9.64 -3.26 10.08
CA SER A 61 -9.35 -4.56 10.70
C SER A 61 -8.35 -5.43 9.95
N ASP A 62 -8.12 -5.16 8.68
CA ASP A 62 -7.57 -6.14 7.76
C ASP A 62 -6.04 -6.10 7.76
N VAL A 63 -5.41 -7.24 8.05
CA VAL A 63 -3.94 -7.36 8.08
C VAL A 63 -3.44 -7.76 6.69
N ASP A 64 -2.79 -6.82 6.01
CA ASP A 64 -2.19 -7.07 4.69
C ASP A 64 -0.81 -7.73 4.82
N ILE A 65 -0.70 -8.96 4.34
CA ILE A 65 0.52 -9.76 4.37
C ILE A 65 0.98 -10.01 2.94
N VAL A 66 2.24 -9.77 2.66
CA VAL A 66 2.87 -10.16 1.38
C VAL A 66 3.76 -11.36 1.63
N ILE A 67 3.59 -12.39 0.81
CA ILE A 67 4.58 -13.44 0.62
C ILE A 67 5.15 -13.32 -0.80
N ARG A 68 6.46 -13.07 -0.89
CA ARG A 68 7.14 -12.75 -2.15
C ARG A 68 8.22 -13.77 -2.47
N LEU A 69 8.08 -14.44 -3.61
CA LEU A 69 9.11 -15.30 -4.19
C LEU A 69 10.23 -14.45 -4.82
N ASP A 70 11.47 -14.72 -4.40
CA ASP A 70 12.70 -14.05 -4.87
C ASP A 70 13.54 -14.97 -5.80
N ASP A 71 13.14 -16.23 -6.01
CA ASP A 71 13.77 -17.15 -6.99
C ASP A 71 13.52 -16.73 -8.45
N CYS A 72 12.43 -16.01 -8.71
CA CYS A 72 12.10 -15.45 -10.01
C CYS A 72 11.58 -14.03 -9.89
N PHE A 73 11.51 -13.32 -11.01
CA PHE A 73 11.07 -11.94 -11.04
C PHE A 73 10.35 -11.60 -12.34
N HIS A 74 9.48 -10.61 -12.27
CA HIS A 74 8.94 -9.92 -13.44
C HIS A 74 9.67 -8.59 -13.63
N SER A 75 9.66 -8.05 -14.84
CA SER A 75 10.38 -6.80 -15.13
C SER A 75 9.58 -5.78 -15.92
N ASP A 76 9.97 -4.54 -15.73
CA ASP A 76 9.64 -3.39 -16.57
C ASP A 76 10.94 -2.90 -17.21
N LEU A 77 10.92 -2.84 -18.54
CA LEU A 77 12.06 -2.52 -19.40
C LEU A 77 11.77 -1.26 -20.24
N GLU A 78 10.72 -0.49 -19.91
CA GLU A 78 10.28 0.66 -20.71
C GLU A 78 11.38 1.72 -20.83
N SER A 79 12.21 1.90 -19.79
CA SER A 79 13.31 2.86 -19.77
C SER A 79 14.61 2.36 -20.43
N LEU A 80 14.66 1.09 -20.85
CA LEU A 80 15.85 0.53 -21.48
C LEU A 80 15.88 0.83 -22.99
N SER A 81 17.08 0.99 -23.52
CA SER A 81 17.32 0.97 -24.97
C SER A 81 17.10 -0.44 -25.56
N ASP A 82 16.98 -0.55 -26.88
CA ASP A 82 16.74 -1.85 -27.53
C ASP A 82 17.95 -2.79 -27.43
N ASP A 83 19.17 -2.26 -27.39
CA ASP A 83 20.40 -3.01 -27.13
C ASP A 83 20.39 -3.60 -25.71
N GLU A 84 20.01 -2.80 -24.71
CA GLU A 84 19.91 -3.26 -23.33
C GLU A 84 18.79 -4.28 -23.13
N LYS A 85 17.64 -4.10 -23.80
CA LYS A 85 16.56 -5.11 -23.82
C LYS A 85 17.04 -6.43 -24.44
N SER A 86 17.88 -6.36 -25.46
CA SER A 86 18.46 -7.55 -26.10
C SER A 86 19.45 -8.25 -25.17
N ALA A 87 20.34 -7.49 -24.51
CA ALA A 87 21.24 -8.01 -23.50
C ALA A 87 20.47 -8.66 -22.33
N TYR A 88 19.38 -8.04 -21.87
CA TYR A 88 18.50 -8.59 -20.83
C TYR A 88 17.92 -9.95 -21.22
N LYS A 89 17.37 -10.07 -22.44
CA LYS A 89 16.78 -11.33 -22.93
C LYS A 89 17.81 -12.46 -23.06
N GLN A 90 19.07 -12.13 -23.32
CA GLN A 90 20.16 -13.12 -23.38
C GLN A 90 20.64 -13.53 -21.99
N ALA A 91 20.53 -12.65 -21.00
CA ALA A 91 21.04 -12.88 -19.64
C ALA A 91 20.11 -13.73 -18.77
N PHE A 92 18.81 -13.80 -19.09
CA PHE A 92 17.81 -14.49 -18.28
C PHE A 92 17.03 -15.53 -19.10
N SER A 93 16.48 -16.52 -18.38
CA SER A 93 15.61 -17.55 -18.93
C SER A 93 14.35 -17.65 -18.08
N ASP A 94 13.30 -18.24 -18.64
CA ASP A 94 12.02 -18.39 -17.95
C ASP A 94 12.15 -19.31 -16.73
N ALA A 95 11.48 -18.93 -15.65
CA ALA A 95 11.45 -19.72 -14.43
C ALA A 95 10.59 -20.98 -14.61
N THR A 96 11.07 -22.11 -14.08
CA THR A 96 10.30 -23.37 -14.06
C THR A 96 9.32 -23.45 -12.90
N TYR A 97 9.52 -22.64 -11.86
CA TYR A 97 8.59 -22.45 -10.75
C TYR A 97 8.09 -21.01 -10.78
N THR A 98 6.83 -20.84 -11.15
CA THR A 98 6.26 -19.54 -11.52
C THR A 98 5.45 -18.91 -10.38
N HIS A 99 4.96 -17.68 -10.59
CA HIS A 99 3.97 -17.06 -9.70
C HIS A 99 2.72 -17.95 -9.53
N ALA A 100 2.27 -18.62 -10.60
CA ALA A 100 1.08 -19.46 -10.56
C ALA A 100 1.30 -20.70 -9.67
N ASP A 101 2.47 -21.33 -9.78
CA ASP A 101 2.84 -22.45 -8.91
C ASP A 101 2.94 -22.00 -7.45
N PHE A 102 3.59 -20.87 -7.21
CA PHE A 102 3.72 -20.32 -5.87
C PHE A 102 2.37 -19.95 -5.24
N ARG A 103 1.47 -19.33 -6.01
CA ARG A 103 0.12 -18.99 -5.55
C ARG A 103 -0.70 -20.24 -5.24
N ARG A 104 -0.64 -21.27 -6.08
CA ARG A 104 -1.30 -22.56 -5.84
C ARG A 104 -0.82 -23.18 -4.54
N ASP A 105 0.50 -23.25 -4.33
CA ASP A 105 1.08 -23.92 -3.18
C ASP A 105 0.80 -23.12 -1.88
N VAL A 106 0.90 -21.78 -1.91
CA VAL A 106 0.51 -20.92 -0.78
C VAL A 106 -0.98 -21.06 -0.45
N LEU A 107 -1.85 -21.08 -1.44
CA LEU A 107 -3.29 -21.29 -1.23
C LEU A 107 -3.54 -22.64 -0.55
N SER A 108 -2.92 -23.71 -1.03
CA SER A 108 -3.04 -25.04 -0.43
C SER A 108 -2.57 -25.09 1.03
N VAL A 109 -1.47 -24.41 1.36
CA VAL A 109 -0.98 -24.30 2.75
C VAL A 109 -2.00 -23.59 3.64
N LEU A 110 -2.53 -22.46 3.17
CA LEU A 110 -3.50 -21.68 3.92
C LEU A 110 -4.83 -22.44 4.09
N GLU A 111 -5.32 -23.10 3.03
CA GLU A 111 -6.53 -23.94 3.08
C GLU A 111 -6.36 -25.13 4.02
N GLY A 112 -5.19 -25.78 4.02
CA GLY A 112 -4.88 -26.85 4.96
C GLY A 112 -4.92 -26.40 6.43
N GLN A 113 -4.45 -25.18 6.70
CA GLN A 113 -4.39 -24.65 8.06
C GLN A 113 -5.72 -24.03 8.54
N TYR A 114 -6.43 -23.32 7.67
CA TYR A 114 -7.57 -22.47 8.05
C TYR A 114 -8.90 -22.94 7.44
N GLY A 115 -8.89 -23.96 6.58
CA GLY A 115 -10.08 -24.57 6.00
C GLY A 115 -10.99 -23.56 5.29
N SER A 116 -12.29 -23.63 5.59
CA SER A 116 -13.31 -22.79 4.97
C SER A 116 -13.20 -21.29 5.28
N ALA A 117 -12.29 -20.88 6.17
CA ALA A 117 -12.02 -19.47 6.42
C ALA A 117 -11.21 -18.82 5.28
N VAL A 118 -10.60 -19.62 4.40
CA VAL A 118 -9.80 -19.15 3.26
C VAL A 118 -10.69 -18.92 2.05
N LYS A 119 -10.51 -17.77 1.40
CA LYS A 119 -11.18 -17.43 0.15
C LYS A 119 -10.15 -16.89 -0.84
N ALA A 120 -10.00 -17.56 -1.97
CA ALA A 120 -9.21 -17.03 -3.08
C ALA A 120 -9.94 -15.81 -3.67
N GLY A 121 -9.47 -14.62 -3.30
CA GLY A 121 -9.97 -13.36 -3.84
C GLY A 121 -9.23 -12.95 -5.11
N ASP A 122 -9.68 -11.83 -5.69
CA ASP A 122 -9.19 -11.35 -6.97
C ASP A 122 -7.68 -11.09 -6.99
N LYS A 123 -7.18 -10.42 -5.93
CA LYS A 123 -5.77 -9.99 -5.82
C LYS A 123 -5.04 -10.68 -4.68
N ALA A 124 -5.77 -11.02 -3.61
CA ALA A 124 -5.24 -11.60 -2.39
C ALA A 124 -6.03 -12.85 -2.01
N ILE A 125 -5.43 -13.69 -1.17
CA ILE A 125 -6.11 -14.78 -0.48
C ILE A 125 -6.62 -14.22 0.84
N ALA A 126 -7.94 -14.09 0.98
CA ALA A 126 -8.55 -13.59 2.19
C ALA A 126 -8.69 -14.71 3.22
N ILE A 127 -8.42 -14.40 4.48
CA ILE A 127 -8.62 -15.29 5.62
C ILE A 127 -9.58 -14.60 6.59
N ASP A 128 -10.74 -15.21 6.80
CA ASP A 128 -11.76 -14.67 7.70
C ASP A 128 -11.22 -14.58 9.16
N ALA A 129 -11.68 -13.55 9.87
CA ALA A 129 -11.40 -13.40 11.29
C ALA A 129 -11.94 -14.59 12.09
N SER A 130 -11.23 -15.00 13.14
CA SER A 130 -11.68 -16.05 14.05
C SER A 130 -11.02 -15.91 15.41
N GLY A 131 -11.84 -15.82 16.47
CA GLY A 131 -11.36 -15.58 17.83
C GLY A 131 -10.47 -14.33 17.91
N SER A 132 -9.21 -14.52 18.29
CA SER A 132 -8.22 -13.43 18.38
C SER A 132 -7.57 -13.08 17.04
N ARG A 133 -7.74 -13.88 15.98
CA ARG A 133 -7.19 -13.61 14.64
C ARG A 133 -8.08 -12.60 13.90
N ARG A 134 -7.47 -11.54 13.38
CA ARG A 134 -8.14 -10.55 12.51
C ARG A 134 -8.31 -11.07 11.09
N LYS A 135 -9.23 -10.47 10.34
CA LYS A 135 -9.33 -10.67 8.90
C LYS A 135 -7.98 -10.28 8.28
N SER A 136 -7.50 -11.08 7.34
CA SER A 136 -6.18 -10.89 6.75
C SER A 136 -6.23 -11.14 5.25
N ASP A 137 -5.46 -10.37 4.50
CA ASP A 137 -5.31 -10.53 3.06
C ASP A 137 -3.86 -10.89 2.75
N VAL A 138 -3.65 -12.09 2.19
CA VAL A 138 -2.33 -12.57 1.80
C VAL A 138 -2.13 -12.34 0.30
N ILE A 139 -1.27 -11.40 -0.06
CA ILE A 139 -0.82 -11.20 -1.44
C ILE A 139 0.36 -12.12 -1.72
N VAL A 140 0.13 -13.06 -2.63
CA VAL A 140 1.20 -13.89 -3.19
C VAL A 140 1.81 -13.16 -4.38
N ALA A 141 3.10 -12.88 -4.31
CA ALA A 141 3.82 -12.09 -5.31
C ALA A 141 5.15 -12.74 -5.69
N THR A 142 5.72 -12.28 -6.81
CA THR A 142 7.15 -12.44 -7.12
C THR A 142 7.86 -11.11 -6.94
N GLN A 143 9.19 -11.12 -6.92
CA GLN A 143 9.97 -9.90 -7.08
C GLN A 143 9.60 -9.20 -8.40
N PHE A 144 9.60 -7.87 -8.37
CA PHE A 144 9.50 -7.03 -9.56
C PHE A 144 10.77 -6.20 -9.71
N ARG A 145 11.21 -5.97 -10.95
CA ARG A 145 12.38 -5.13 -11.24
C ARG A 145 12.05 -4.14 -12.35
N ARG A 146 11.97 -2.85 -12.01
CA ARG A 146 11.90 -1.79 -13.00
C ARG A 146 13.30 -1.32 -13.34
N TYR A 147 13.78 -1.68 -14.51
CA TYR A 147 15.14 -1.38 -14.95
C TYR A 147 15.22 -0.01 -15.61
N PHE A 148 16.29 0.72 -15.28
CA PHE A 148 16.67 1.98 -15.94
C PHE A 148 18.08 1.92 -16.54
N LYS A 149 18.79 0.80 -16.33
CA LYS A 149 20.04 0.45 -17.02
C LYS A 149 20.22 -1.07 -17.02
N PHE A 150 20.65 -1.64 -18.15
CA PHE A 150 20.99 -3.05 -18.22
C PHE A 150 22.06 -3.35 -19.28
N ARG A 151 23.32 -3.49 -18.86
CA ARG A 151 24.41 -3.95 -19.74
C ARG A 151 24.71 -5.43 -19.58
N SER A 152 24.58 -5.94 -18.34
CA SER A 152 24.67 -7.35 -18.00
C SER A 152 24.01 -7.60 -16.64
N ALA A 153 23.89 -8.86 -16.22
CA ALA A 153 23.37 -9.19 -14.89
C ALA A 153 24.21 -8.57 -13.74
N SER A 154 25.51 -8.34 -13.96
CA SER A 154 26.41 -7.71 -12.98
C SER A 154 26.54 -6.19 -13.14
N ASP A 155 26.06 -5.62 -14.25
CA ASP A 155 26.04 -4.18 -14.52
C ASP A 155 24.63 -3.76 -14.94
N SER A 156 23.74 -3.68 -13.95
CA SER A 156 22.35 -3.29 -14.12
C SER A 156 21.85 -2.48 -12.93
N GLU A 157 20.87 -1.61 -13.18
CA GLU A 157 20.26 -0.77 -12.16
C GLU A 157 18.73 -0.85 -12.29
N TYR A 158 18.08 -1.12 -11.17
CA TYR A 158 16.63 -1.28 -11.10
C TYR A 158 16.07 -0.92 -9.72
N VAL A 159 14.78 -0.59 -9.69
CA VAL A 159 14.01 -0.49 -8.44
C VAL A 159 13.29 -1.81 -8.20
N GLU A 160 13.52 -2.42 -7.03
CA GLU A 160 12.88 -3.67 -6.61
C GLU A 160 11.46 -3.42 -6.09
N GLY A 161 10.47 -4.15 -6.59
CA GLY A 161 9.09 -4.12 -6.11
C GLY A 161 8.51 -5.52 -5.87
N ILE A 162 7.18 -5.58 -5.89
CA ILE A 162 6.38 -6.80 -5.95
C ILE A 162 5.58 -6.84 -7.24
N CYS A 163 5.36 -8.04 -7.77
CA CYS A 163 4.48 -8.28 -8.91
C CYS A 163 3.52 -9.42 -8.58
N PHE A 164 2.23 -9.20 -8.86
CA PHE A 164 1.20 -10.23 -8.79
C PHE A 164 0.15 -9.97 -9.87
N PHE A 165 -0.80 -10.88 -10.01
CA PHE A 165 -1.82 -10.81 -11.05
C PHE A 165 -3.20 -10.88 -10.40
N ASN A 166 -4.17 -10.18 -10.99
CA ASN A 166 -5.57 -10.36 -10.63
C ASN A 166 -6.17 -11.59 -11.35
N SER A 167 -7.45 -11.87 -11.11
CA SER A 167 -8.14 -13.02 -11.74
C SER A 167 -8.26 -12.90 -13.26
N ALA A 168 -8.19 -11.68 -13.80
CA ALA A 168 -8.18 -11.42 -15.23
C ALA A 168 -6.78 -11.58 -15.87
N GLY A 169 -5.75 -11.90 -15.08
CA GLY A 169 -4.37 -12.00 -15.55
C GLY A 169 -3.69 -10.64 -15.75
N GLU A 170 -4.28 -9.55 -15.27
CA GLU A 170 -3.67 -8.22 -15.35
C GLU A 170 -2.52 -8.13 -14.34
N ARG A 171 -1.35 -7.73 -14.84
CA ARG A 171 -0.15 -7.53 -14.03
C ARG A 171 -0.30 -6.31 -13.12
N ILE A 172 -0.09 -6.50 -11.83
CA ILE A 172 -0.05 -5.44 -10.83
C ILE A 172 1.35 -5.39 -10.24
N ALA A 173 2.04 -4.28 -10.46
CA ALA A 173 3.34 -3.99 -9.87
C ALA A 173 3.21 -2.91 -8.80
N ASN A 174 3.87 -3.09 -7.65
CA ASN A 174 3.86 -2.10 -6.57
C ASN A 174 5.15 -2.11 -5.76
N TYR A 175 5.35 -1.09 -4.93
CA TYR A 175 6.58 -0.82 -4.19
C TYR A 175 6.31 -0.57 -2.70
N PRO A 176 5.76 -1.56 -1.97
CA PRO A 176 5.32 -1.38 -0.58
C PRO A 176 6.47 -1.05 0.37
N LYS A 177 7.68 -1.57 0.12
CA LYS A 177 8.86 -1.28 0.95
C LYS A 177 9.27 0.18 0.85
N GLN A 178 9.35 0.71 -0.37
CA GLN A 178 9.65 2.11 -0.65
C GLN A 178 8.58 3.02 -0.06
N HIS A 179 7.30 2.67 -0.27
CA HIS A 179 6.17 3.42 0.29
C HIS A 179 6.28 3.56 1.82
N SER A 180 6.48 2.45 2.54
CA SER A 180 6.62 2.45 4.00
C SER A 180 7.86 3.21 4.48
N ALA A 181 9.01 3.02 3.80
CA ALA A 181 10.26 3.70 4.12
C ALA A 181 10.14 5.21 3.95
N ASN A 182 9.58 5.67 2.83
CA ASN A 182 9.41 7.09 2.51
C ASN A 182 8.40 7.75 3.44
N LEU A 183 7.27 7.09 3.76
CA LEU A 183 6.34 7.58 4.78
C LEU A 183 7.02 7.71 6.14
N THR A 184 7.86 6.75 6.53
CA THR A 184 8.59 6.80 7.80
C THR A 184 9.61 7.94 7.83
N ALA A 185 10.37 8.12 6.75
CA ALA A 185 11.32 9.22 6.63
C ALA A 185 10.62 10.58 6.70
N LYS A 186 9.52 10.76 5.95
CA LYS A 186 8.74 12.01 6.00
C LYS A 186 8.09 12.24 7.37
N HIS A 187 7.60 11.18 8.03
CA HIS A 187 7.07 11.28 9.38
C HIS A 187 8.13 11.80 10.36
N GLN A 188 9.36 11.30 10.29
CA GLN A 188 10.48 11.81 11.09
C GLN A 188 10.80 13.28 10.74
N ALA A 189 10.82 13.61 9.45
CA ALA A 189 11.13 14.97 8.98
C ALA A 189 10.02 16.01 9.25
N SER A 190 8.81 15.56 9.61
CA SER A 190 7.66 16.40 9.96
C SER A 190 7.37 16.37 11.45
N SER A 191 8.38 16.22 12.30
CA SER A 191 8.21 16.16 13.77
C SER A 191 7.14 15.17 14.22
N GLN A 192 7.03 14.03 13.52
CA GLN A 192 6.06 12.97 13.76
C GLN A 192 4.59 13.33 13.46
N TRP A 193 4.30 14.36 12.65
CA TRP A 193 2.92 14.72 12.30
C TRP A 193 2.28 13.84 11.21
N LEU A 194 3.07 13.33 10.25
CA LEU A 194 2.51 12.67 9.06
C LEU A 194 1.57 11.49 9.35
N LYS A 195 2.02 10.47 10.10
CA LYS A 195 1.24 9.25 10.35
C LYS A 195 -0.03 9.52 11.18
N PRO A 196 -0.01 10.32 12.27
CA PRO A 196 -1.22 10.82 12.92
C PRO A 196 -2.17 11.54 11.96
N MET A 197 -1.66 12.42 11.09
CA MET A 197 -2.48 13.11 10.11
C MET A 197 -3.10 12.18 9.07
N ALA A 198 -2.39 11.13 8.64
CA ALA A 198 -2.98 10.10 7.78
C ALA A 198 -4.18 9.43 8.44
N ARG A 199 -4.12 9.17 9.75
CA ARG A 199 -5.24 8.61 10.51
C ARG A 199 -6.38 9.60 10.66
N VAL A 200 -6.10 10.89 10.91
CA VAL A 200 -7.10 11.97 10.91
C VAL A 200 -7.87 12.00 9.58
N PHE A 201 -7.16 12.11 8.45
CA PHE A 201 -7.81 12.19 7.13
C PHE A 201 -8.57 10.90 6.75
N LYS A 202 -8.11 9.73 7.21
CA LYS A 202 -8.85 8.47 7.02
C LYS A 202 -10.13 8.41 7.85
N ASN A 203 -10.13 8.92 9.08
CA ASN A 203 -11.34 9.03 9.88
C ASN A 203 -12.30 10.10 9.33
N MET A 204 -11.79 11.25 8.88
CA MET A 204 -12.58 12.23 8.13
C MET A 204 -13.23 11.58 6.91
N ARG A 205 -12.48 10.81 6.11
CA ARG A 205 -13.03 10.03 5.00
C ARG A 205 -14.19 9.13 5.44
N SER A 206 -14.02 8.35 6.51
CA SER A 206 -15.11 7.50 7.02
C SER A 206 -16.36 8.32 7.35
N ARG A 207 -16.19 9.43 8.07
CA ARG A 207 -17.28 10.33 8.42
C ARG A 207 -17.96 10.94 7.20
N MET A 208 -17.20 11.37 6.20
CA MET A 208 -17.76 11.90 4.95
C MET A 208 -18.56 10.86 4.16
N VAL A 209 -18.20 9.57 4.26
CA VAL A 209 -18.98 8.48 3.66
C VAL A 209 -20.28 8.26 4.44
N GLU A 210 -20.21 8.27 5.77
CA GLU A 210 -21.38 8.13 6.66
C GLU A 210 -22.39 9.28 6.46
N ASP A 211 -21.90 10.50 6.32
CA ASP A 211 -22.71 11.71 6.08
C ASP A 211 -23.17 11.83 4.61
N GLY A 212 -22.77 10.91 3.73
CA GLY A 212 -23.16 10.91 2.32
C GLY A 212 -22.50 11.98 1.46
N LEU A 213 -21.47 12.68 1.97
CA LEU A 213 -20.72 13.71 1.25
C LEU A 213 -19.89 13.12 0.10
N ILE A 214 -19.39 11.89 0.27
CA ILE A 214 -18.70 11.14 -0.78
C ILE A 214 -19.14 9.68 -0.81
N ARG A 215 -18.98 9.04 -1.98
CA ARG A 215 -19.20 7.59 -2.10
C ARG A 215 -18.03 6.81 -1.50
N ALA A 216 -18.33 5.66 -0.91
CA ALA A 216 -17.31 4.69 -0.51
C ALA A 216 -16.39 4.34 -1.69
N GLY A 217 -15.09 4.17 -1.41
CA GLY A 217 -14.09 3.74 -2.39
C GLY A 217 -13.47 4.85 -3.26
N ILE A 218 -13.96 6.09 -3.22
CA ILE A 218 -13.34 7.16 -4.04
C ILE A 218 -12.02 7.67 -3.47
N ALA A 219 -11.79 7.52 -2.16
CA ALA A 219 -10.56 7.93 -1.47
C ALA A 219 -9.93 6.75 -0.70
N PRO A 220 -9.30 5.79 -1.42
CA PRO A 220 -8.54 4.70 -0.80
C PRO A 220 -7.44 5.21 0.13
N SER A 221 -7.21 4.50 1.25
CA SER A 221 -6.20 4.87 2.26
C SER A 221 -4.80 5.06 1.66
N TYR A 222 -4.41 4.21 0.70
CA TYR A 222 -3.13 4.31 -0.02
C TYR A 222 -2.93 5.68 -0.70
N TYR A 223 -4.00 6.25 -1.29
CA TYR A 223 -3.91 7.55 -1.95
C TYR A 223 -4.05 8.73 -1.00
N ILE A 224 -4.76 8.57 0.13
CA ILE A 224 -4.75 9.57 1.21
C ILE A 224 -3.33 9.69 1.79
N GLU A 225 -2.64 8.57 2.02
CA GLU A 225 -1.23 8.56 2.43
C GLU A 225 -0.34 9.22 1.38
N GLY A 226 -0.55 8.92 0.09
CA GLY A 226 0.17 9.57 -1.01
C GLY A 226 -0.05 11.08 -1.07
N LEU A 227 -1.29 11.55 -0.89
CA LEU A 227 -1.58 12.98 -0.83
C LEU A 227 -0.78 13.67 0.30
N LEU A 228 -0.87 13.13 1.51
CA LEU A 228 -0.16 13.68 2.67
C LEU A 228 1.36 13.57 2.54
N TYR A 229 1.87 12.59 1.81
CA TYR A 229 3.30 12.49 1.49
C TYR A 229 3.83 13.70 0.72
N ASN A 230 3.00 14.31 -0.13
CA ASN A 230 3.42 15.47 -0.92
C ASN A 230 3.26 16.80 -0.18
N VAL A 231 2.50 16.85 0.93
CA VAL A 231 2.30 18.09 1.72
C VAL A 231 3.65 18.54 2.31
N PRO A 232 4.09 19.79 2.10
CA PRO A 232 5.33 20.29 2.68
C PRO A 232 5.38 20.15 4.20
N ASN A 233 6.56 19.83 4.76
CA ASN A 233 6.67 19.47 6.17
C ASN A 233 6.24 20.62 7.10
N GLU A 234 6.51 21.87 6.72
CA GLU A 234 6.13 23.08 7.44
C GLU A 234 4.61 23.29 7.54
N LYS A 235 3.81 22.60 6.72
CA LYS A 235 2.34 22.61 6.79
C LYS A 235 1.80 21.62 7.83
N LEU A 236 2.60 20.65 8.27
CA LEU A 236 2.27 19.65 9.28
C LEU A 236 2.88 20.07 10.63
N THR A 237 2.17 20.89 11.38
CA THR A 237 2.69 21.56 12.60
C THR A 237 1.59 21.92 13.59
N THR A 238 2.00 22.34 14.79
CA THR A 238 1.22 23.07 15.82
C THR A 238 0.06 22.30 16.44
N SER A 239 -0.97 21.98 15.65
CA SER A 239 -2.20 21.30 16.07
C SER A 239 -2.77 20.48 14.91
N TYR A 240 -3.64 19.51 15.21
CA TYR A 240 -4.33 18.77 14.14
C TYR A 240 -5.23 19.71 13.32
N GLN A 241 -5.89 20.67 13.97
CA GLN A 241 -6.70 21.68 13.28
C GLN A 241 -5.88 22.46 12.25
N ASP A 242 -4.71 22.97 12.63
CA ASP A 242 -3.82 23.69 11.71
C ASP A 242 -3.34 22.78 10.57
N CYS A 243 -2.95 21.54 10.89
CA CYS A 243 -2.53 20.57 9.87
C CYS A 243 -3.62 20.28 8.84
N VAL A 244 -4.89 20.12 9.27
CA VAL A 244 -6.02 19.90 8.37
C VAL A 244 -6.20 21.11 7.46
N VAL A 245 -6.30 22.32 8.02
CA VAL A 245 -6.52 23.56 7.26
C VAL A 245 -5.36 23.81 6.29
N ASN A 246 -4.13 23.67 6.74
CA ASN A 246 -2.94 23.84 5.91
C ASN A 246 -2.90 22.85 4.75
N THR A 247 -3.22 21.57 5.01
CA THR A 247 -3.25 20.52 3.97
C THR A 247 -4.30 20.83 2.91
N LEU A 248 -5.53 21.17 3.33
CA LEU A 248 -6.63 21.47 2.41
C LEU A 248 -6.33 22.73 1.59
N ASN A 249 -5.83 23.80 2.22
CA ASN A 249 -5.48 25.03 1.52
C ASN A 249 -4.29 24.82 0.56
N TRP A 250 -3.24 24.13 1.00
CA TRP A 250 -2.09 23.81 0.16
C TRP A 250 -2.53 23.06 -1.10
N TYR A 251 -3.35 22.02 -0.97
CA TYR A 251 -3.83 21.28 -2.15
C TYR A 251 -4.63 22.16 -3.11
N ARG A 252 -5.51 23.03 -2.58
CA ARG A 252 -6.41 23.86 -3.39
C ARG A 252 -5.70 25.02 -4.08
N GLN A 253 -4.64 25.55 -3.47
CA GLN A 253 -4.07 26.85 -3.85
C GLN A 253 -2.61 26.79 -4.30
N GLU A 254 -1.83 25.83 -3.80
CA GLU A 254 -0.36 25.82 -3.94
C GLU A 254 0.15 24.57 -4.68
N ALA A 255 -0.51 23.41 -4.54
CA ALA A 255 -0.02 22.15 -5.07
C ALA A 255 -0.02 22.10 -6.61
N SER A 256 1.13 21.79 -7.20
CA SER A 256 1.20 21.36 -8.60
C SER A 256 0.67 19.93 -8.71
N LYS A 257 -0.64 19.78 -8.97
CA LYS A 257 -1.35 18.49 -8.97
C LYS A 257 -0.72 17.46 -9.92
N THR A 258 -0.12 17.90 -11.03
CA THR A 258 0.53 17.03 -12.00
C THR A 258 1.81 16.41 -11.49
N ASP A 259 2.45 17.03 -10.49
CA ASP A 259 3.76 16.64 -9.99
C ASP A 259 3.68 15.75 -8.75
N LEU A 260 2.48 15.60 -8.18
CA LEU A 260 2.26 14.76 -7.01
C LEU A 260 2.59 13.31 -7.31
N VAL A 261 3.29 12.65 -6.38
CA VAL A 261 3.72 11.24 -6.50
C VAL A 261 3.08 10.36 -5.43
N CYS A 262 2.90 9.07 -5.73
CA CYS A 262 2.66 8.09 -4.67
C CYS A 262 3.85 8.09 -3.70
N ALA A 263 3.65 7.69 -2.44
CA ALA A 263 4.73 7.75 -1.46
C ALA A 263 5.92 6.83 -1.80
N ASN A 264 5.73 5.83 -2.68
CA ASN A 264 6.85 5.04 -3.22
C ASN A 264 7.72 5.77 -4.26
N GLU A 265 7.29 6.94 -4.76
CA GLU A 265 7.97 7.75 -5.78
C GLU A 265 8.18 7.05 -7.15
N GLN A 266 7.53 5.92 -7.39
CA GLN A 266 7.61 5.17 -8.65
C GLN A 266 6.43 5.45 -9.58
N TYR A 267 5.36 6.04 -9.04
CA TYR A 267 4.15 6.42 -9.77
C TYR A 267 3.75 7.84 -9.41
N TYR A 268 3.18 8.55 -10.38
CA TYR A 268 2.42 9.77 -10.08
C TYR A 268 1.21 9.43 -9.21
N LEU A 269 0.81 10.37 -8.35
CA LEU A 269 -0.37 10.23 -7.53
C LEU A 269 -1.63 10.43 -8.35
N LEU A 270 -1.68 11.47 -9.19
CA LEU A 270 -2.90 11.90 -9.89
C LEU A 270 -2.79 11.67 -11.40
N ARG A 271 -3.36 10.57 -11.91
CA ARG A 271 -3.48 10.27 -13.34
C ARG A 271 -4.74 9.45 -13.60
N ASP A 272 -5.46 9.79 -14.66
CA ASP A 272 -6.64 9.02 -15.09
C ASP A 272 -6.23 7.86 -16.00
N GLY A 273 -6.97 6.75 -15.94
CA GLY A 273 -6.74 5.56 -16.77
C GLY A 273 -5.65 4.60 -16.27
N TYR A 274 -4.98 4.90 -15.15
CA TYR A 274 -3.94 4.05 -14.56
C TYR A 274 -4.39 3.43 -13.25
N HIS A 275 -4.28 2.10 -13.11
CA HIS A 275 -4.67 1.38 -11.89
C HIS A 275 -3.75 1.65 -10.68
N THR A 276 -2.58 2.23 -10.91
CA THR A 276 -1.62 2.62 -9.86
C THR A 276 -1.76 4.08 -9.42
N CYS A 277 -2.65 4.85 -10.05
CA CYS A 277 -2.82 6.28 -9.78
C CYS A 277 -4.24 6.58 -9.26
N TRP A 278 -4.37 7.61 -8.43
CA TRP A 278 -5.64 8.16 -8.03
C TRP A 278 -6.23 9.01 -9.16
N ARG A 279 -7.51 8.82 -9.46
CA ARG A 279 -8.21 9.70 -10.40
C ARG A 279 -8.29 11.11 -9.81
N GLN A 280 -7.90 12.12 -10.59
CA GLN A 280 -7.83 13.49 -10.08
C GLN A 280 -9.18 13.97 -9.57
N ALA A 281 -10.27 13.70 -10.31
CA ALA A 281 -11.62 14.07 -9.89
C ALA A 281 -12.04 13.43 -8.56
N ALA A 282 -11.50 12.26 -8.21
CA ALA A 282 -11.77 11.61 -6.93
C ALA A 282 -10.99 12.25 -5.78
N CYS A 283 -9.75 12.67 -6.02
CA CYS A 283 -8.96 13.46 -5.07
C CYS A 283 -9.60 14.84 -4.82
N ASP A 284 -9.99 15.54 -5.89
CA ASP A 284 -10.67 16.83 -5.80
C ASP A 284 -11.99 16.71 -5.01
N ALA A 285 -12.81 15.69 -5.29
CA ALA A 285 -14.04 15.44 -4.55
C ALA A 285 -13.80 15.14 -3.06
N PHE A 286 -12.74 14.39 -2.74
CA PHE A 286 -12.34 14.13 -1.35
C PHE A 286 -11.95 15.42 -0.62
N ILE A 287 -11.18 16.30 -1.28
CA ILE A 287 -10.74 17.57 -0.70
C ILE A 287 -11.92 18.52 -0.47
N GLU A 288 -12.79 18.72 -1.46
CA GLU A 288 -13.92 19.63 -1.31
C GLU A 288 -14.93 19.11 -0.26
N ALA A 289 -15.15 17.79 -0.19
CA ALA A 289 -15.96 17.20 0.87
C ALA A 289 -15.31 17.38 2.25
N ALA A 290 -13.98 17.31 2.36
CA ALA A 290 -13.28 17.54 3.62
C ALA A 290 -13.38 19.01 4.07
N VAL A 291 -13.34 19.95 3.13
CA VAL A 291 -13.62 21.37 3.39
C VAL A 291 -15.07 21.56 3.84
N GLN A 292 -16.03 20.89 3.21
CA GLN A 292 -17.43 20.94 3.61
C GLN A 292 -17.62 20.38 5.03
N LEU A 293 -17.12 19.18 5.31
CA LEU A 293 -17.16 18.56 6.64
C LEU A 293 -16.54 19.49 7.69
N TRP A 294 -15.44 20.16 7.35
CA TRP A 294 -14.78 21.10 8.24
C TRP A 294 -15.62 22.34 8.56
N ASN A 295 -16.35 22.88 7.59
CA ASN A 295 -17.16 24.08 7.79
C ASN A 295 -18.48 23.79 8.51
N ASP A 296 -19.06 22.63 8.21
CA ASP A 296 -20.40 22.23 8.65
C ASP A 296 -20.41 21.45 9.98
N TRP A 297 -19.23 21.27 10.62
CA TRP A 297 -19.11 20.51 11.88
C TRP A 297 -19.93 21.08 13.04
#